data_AF-A0A662XHS3-F1
#
_entry.id   AF-A0A662XHS3-F1
#
_cell.length_a   1.000
_cell.length_b   1.000
_cell.length_c   1.000
_cell.angle_alpha   90.00
_cell.angle_beta   90.00
_cell.angle_gamma   90.00
#
_symmetry.space_group_name_H-M   'P 1'
#
loop_
_entity.id
_entity.type
_entity.pdbx_description
1 polymer ?
#
loop_
_entity_poly.entity_id
_entity_poly.type
_entity_poly.pdbx_seq_one_letter_code
_entity_poly.pdbx_strand_id
1 'polypeptide(L)'
;MALRVAAEKTATAAASPAVTLYRYITKQVPRVLTLYDIPMEPSEARLTVQALFRKHADVKDPRVVDMLITKANMELEETLMQWKQKVHLLQLLEQGEALRAAKPAADSVEESLAKFYAGIDEDDEDDRL
;
A
#
# COMPACT_ATOMS: atom_id res chain seq x y z
N MET A 1 -21.85 10.08 -11.53
CA MET A 1 -21.52 10.93 -12.70
C MET A 1 -20.65 12.11 -12.28
N ALA A 2 -19.33 11.96 -12.18
CA ALA A 2 -18.42 13.09 -11.87
C ALA A 2 -16.94 12.89 -12.31
N LEU A 3 -16.63 11.93 -13.20
CA LEU A 3 -15.23 11.58 -13.51
C LEU A 3 -14.70 12.13 -14.84
N ARG A 4 -15.46 12.95 -15.58
CA ARG A 4 -15.04 13.47 -16.91
C ARG A 4 -14.64 14.95 -16.97
N VAL A 5 -14.74 15.72 -15.88
CA VAL A 5 -14.39 17.16 -15.89
C VAL A 5 -12.93 17.44 -15.48
N ALA A 6 -12.19 16.44 -15.00
CA ALA A 6 -10.81 16.62 -14.50
C ALA A 6 -9.69 16.28 -15.51
N ALA A 7 -10.02 15.81 -16.71
CA ALA A 7 -9.01 15.46 -17.71
C ALA A 7 -8.33 16.69 -18.35
N GLU A 8 -8.96 17.86 -18.27
CA GLU A 8 -8.54 19.05 -19.03
C GLU A 8 -7.68 20.05 -18.21
N LYS A 9 -7.51 19.81 -16.89
CA LYS A 9 -6.81 20.73 -15.97
C LYS A 9 -5.54 20.16 -15.32
N THR A 10 -4.97 19.08 -15.83
CA THR A 10 -3.73 18.48 -15.28
C THR A 10 -2.45 18.88 -16.03
N ALA A 11 -2.53 19.77 -17.02
CA ALA A 11 -1.36 20.19 -17.78
C ALA A 11 -0.43 21.19 -17.05
N THR A 12 -0.83 21.78 -15.91
CA THR A 12 -0.12 22.96 -15.36
C THR A 12 0.28 22.90 -13.87
N ALA A 13 0.25 21.74 -13.22
CA ALA A 13 0.88 21.58 -11.90
C ALA A 13 1.60 20.23 -11.79
N ALA A 14 2.93 20.31 -11.69
CA ALA A 14 3.92 19.22 -11.77
C ALA A 14 3.92 18.20 -10.61
N ALA A 15 2.77 17.82 -10.07
CA ALA A 15 2.66 16.79 -9.02
C ALA A 15 2.17 15.47 -9.63
N SER A 16 2.90 14.37 -9.41
CA SER A 16 2.48 13.06 -9.91
C SER A 16 1.10 12.69 -9.34
N PRO A 17 0.20 12.11 -10.15
CA PRO A 17 -1.14 11.72 -9.69
C PRO A 17 -1.11 10.81 -8.45
N ALA A 18 -0.12 9.91 -8.36
CA ALA A 18 0.13 9.05 -7.22
C ALA A 18 0.41 9.82 -5.91
N VAL A 19 1.18 10.90 -5.97
CA VAL A 19 1.49 11.72 -4.78
C VAL A 19 0.26 12.49 -4.30
N THR A 20 -0.59 12.95 -5.24
CA THR A 20 -1.86 13.58 -4.89
C THR A 20 -2.80 12.60 -4.20
N LEU A 21 -2.90 11.37 -4.72
CA LEU A 21 -3.68 10.31 -4.10
C LEU A 21 -3.16 9.94 -2.70
N TYR A 22 -1.84 9.79 -2.55
CA TYR A 22 -1.21 9.50 -1.25
C TYR A 22 -1.54 10.58 -0.19
N ARG A 23 -1.44 11.86 -0.55
CA ARG A 23 -1.83 12.97 0.34
C ARG A 23 -3.32 12.95 0.70
N TYR A 24 -4.16 12.51 -0.21
CA TYR A 24 -5.59 12.40 0.05
C TYR A 24 -5.87 11.25 1.03
N ILE A 25 -5.30 10.07 0.79
CA ILE A 25 -5.47 8.89 1.67
C ILE A 25 -4.96 9.19 3.08
N THR A 26 -3.74 9.71 3.22
CA THR A 26 -3.14 10.02 4.53
C THR A 26 -3.97 10.97 5.39
N LYS A 27 -4.75 11.87 4.77
CA LYS A 27 -5.71 12.74 5.47
C LYS A 27 -6.96 11.98 5.92
N GLN A 28 -7.41 10.98 5.17
CA GLN A 28 -8.59 10.18 5.51
C GLN A 28 -8.30 9.07 6.54
N VAL A 29 -7.04 8.63 6.68
CA VAL A 29 -6.63 7.53 7.59
C VAL A 29 -7.20 7.69 9.02
N PRO A 30 -7.04 8.84 9.72
CA PRO A 30 -7.57 8.95 11.09
C PRO A 30 -9.09 8.78 11.15
N ARG A 31 -9.81 9.31 10.15
CA ARG A 31 -11.27 9.16 10.04
C ARG A 31 -11.66 7.71 9.84
N VAL A 32 -10.96 6.98 8.97
CA VAL A 32 -11.21 5.55 8.73
C VAL A 32 -10.96 4.73 10.00
N LEU A 33 -9.87 4.97 10.73
CA LEU A 33 -9.58 4.27 11.98
C LEU A 33 -10.70 4.43 13.00
N THR A 34 -11.24 5.66 13.15
CA THR A 34 -12.37 5.92 14.04
C THR A 34 -13.67 5.28 13.55
N LEU A 35 -13.89 5.23 12.24
CA LEU A 35 -15.12 4.69 11.64
C LEU A 35 -15.23 3.17 11.80
N TYR A 36 -14.08 2.49 11.79
CA TYR A 36 -13.97 1.03 11.88
C TYR A 36 -13.52 0.53 13.26
N ASP A 37 -13.35 1.44 14.22
CA ASP A 37 -12.90 1.17 15.58
C ASP A 37 -11.62 0.29 15.60
N ILE A 38 -10.61 0.71 14.85
CA ILE A 38 -9.32 0.01 14.75
C ILE A 38 -8.37 0.60 15.81
N PRO A 39 -7.88 -0.19 16.77
CA PRO A 39 -7.02 0.28 17.86
C PRO A 39 -5.56 0.43 17.42
N MET A 40 -5.31 1.19 16.35
CA MET A 40 -3.97 1.48 15.81
C MET A 40 -3.69 2.97 15.92
N GLU A 41 -2.45 3.34 16.20
CA GLU A 41 -2.05 4.74 16.27
C GLU A 41 -2.05 5.37 14.84
N PRO A 42 -2.59 6.59 14.65
CA PRO A 42 -2.73 7.18 13.32
C PRO A 42 -1.41 7.42 12.57
N SER A 43 -0.29 7.65 13.27
CA SER A 43 1.03 7.75 12.65
C SER A 43 1.51 6.39 12.12
N GLU A 44 1.31 5.32 12.87
CA GLU A 44 1.64 3.96 12.44
C GLU A 44 0.84 3.54 11.21
N ALA A 45 -0.47 3.82 11.19
CA ALA A 45 -1.33 3.57 10.04
C ALA A 45 -0.93 4.40 8.81
N ARG A 46 -0.41 5.62 8.98
CA ARG A 46 0.13 6.40 7.85
C ARG A 46 1.40 5.77 7.29
N LEU A 47 2.24 5.22 8.16
CA LEU A 47 3.46 4.51 7.75
C LEU A 47 3.13 3.19 7.04
N THR A 48 2.05 2.48 7.39
CA THR A 48 1.66 1.23 6.70
C THR A 48 1.18 1.55 5.29
N VAL A 49 0.37 2.60 5.15
CA VAL A 49 -0.04 3.15 3.84
C VAL A 49 1.20 3.54 3.03
N GLN A 50 2.19 4.19 3.63
CA GLN A 50 3.44 4.53 2.92
C GLN A 50 4.18 3.28 2.41
N ALA A 51 4.25 2.21 3.22
CA ALA A 51 4.87 0.95 2.81
C ALA A 51 4.14 0.31 1.62
N LEU A 52 2.79 0.32 1.62
CA LEU A 52 1.98 -0.17 0.51
C LEU A 52 2.23 0.61 -0.79
N PHE A 53 2.37 1.94 -0.72
CA PHE A 53 2.75 2.75 -1.89
C PHE A 53 4.17 2.43 -2.36
N ARG A 54 5.11 2.18 -1.45
CA ARG A 54 6.50 1.85 -1.78
C ARG A 54 6.66 0.46 -2.37
N LYS A 55 5.78 -0.49 -2.06
CA LYS A 55 5.74 -1.82 -2.70
C LYS A 55 5.72 -1.74 -4.23
N HIS A 56 5.12 -0.68 -4.77
CA HIS A 56 4.98 -0.48 -6.22
C HIS A 56 5.95 0.58 -6.78
N ALA A 57 7.01 0.92 -6.05
CA ALA A 57 7.97 1.96 -6.48
C ALA A 57 8.75 1.60 -7.75
N ASP A 58 8.96 0.30 -8.01
CA ASP A 58 9.75 -0.17 -9.15
C ASP A 58 8.95 -0.24 -10.46
N VAL A 59 7.64 0.02 -10.42
CA VAL A 59 6.77 -0.01 -11.60
C VAL A 59 7.03 1.22 -12.47
N LYS A 60 7.59 1.00 -13.66
CA LYS A 60 7.94 2.07 -14.62
C LYS A 60 6.92 2.27 -15.74
N ASP A 61 6.10 1.26 -16.05
CA ASP A 61 5.12 1.36 -17.13
C ASP A 61 3.95 2.29 -16.72
N PRO A 62 3.72 3.41 -17.44
CA PRO A 62 2.66 4.36 -17.12
C PRO A 62 1.26 3.73 -17.11
N ARG A 63 1.00 2.71 -17.95
CA ARG A 63 -0.32 2.06 -18.01
C ARG A 63 -0.62 1.29 -16.72
N VAL A 64 0.40 0.64 -16.17
CA VAL A 64 0.29 -0.08 -14.90
C VAL A 64 0.12 0.91 -13.75
N VAL A 65 0.83 2.04 -13.78
CA VAL A 65 0.69 3.11 -12.79
C VAL A 65 -0.73 3.66 -12.77
N ASP A 66 -1.32 3.95 -13.94
CA ASP A 66 -2.70 4.45 -14.04
C ASP A 66 -3.73 3.44 -13.52
N MET A 67 -3.52 2.15 -13.81
CA MET A 67 -4.35 1.07 -13.27
C MET A 67 -4.23 0.99 -11.74
N LEU A 68 -3.02 1.07 -11.18
CA LEU A 68 -2.80 1.03 -9.73
C LEU A 68 -3.45 2.23 -9.03
N ILE A 69 -3.35 3.42 -9.61
CA ILE A 69 -4.03 4.63 -9.12
C ILE A 69 -5.55 4.43 -9.14
N THR A 70 -6.09 3.86 -10.21
CA THR A 70 -7.54 3.59 -10.31
C THR A 70 -7.99 2.60 -9.24
N LYS A 71 -7.26 1.49 -9.06
CA LYS A 71 -7.54 0.50 -8.01
C LYS A 71 -7.50 1.11 -6.61
N ALA A 72 -6.49 1.92 -6.32
CA ALA A 72 -6.36 2.56 -5.02
C ALA A 72 -7.46 3.61 -4.75
N ASN A 73 -7.95 4.31 -5.78
CA ASN A 73 -9.12 5.20 -5.65
C ASN A 73 -10.40 4.41 -5.36
N MET A 74 -10.62 3.30 -6.05
CA MET A 74 -11.77 2.42 -5.80
C MET A 74 -11.75 1.88 -4.37
N GLU A 75 -10.60 1.36 -3.91
CA GLU A 75 -10.42 0.86 -2.54
C GLU A 75 -10.74 1.93 -1.49
N LEU A 76 -10.32 3.18 -1.73
CA LEU A 76 -10.63 4.30 -0.85
C LEU A 76 -12.12 4.64 -0.84
N GLU A 77 -12.79 4.63 -1.99
CA GLU A 77 -14.22 4.88 -2.09
C GLU A 77 -15.02 3.80 -1.35
N GLU A 78 -14.70 2.52 -1.54
CA GLU A 78 -15.33 1.41 -0.81
C GLU A 78 -15.17 1.54 0.71
N THR A 79 -14.00 2.01 1.16
CA THR A 79 -13.70 2.23 2.58
C THR A 79 -14.48 3.43 3.14
N LEU A 80 -14.57 4.53 2.39
CA LEU A 80 -15.29 5.73 2.82
C LEU A 80 -16.81 5.54 2.81
N MET A 81 -17.32 4.75 1.87
CA MET A 81 -18.75 4.41 1.74
C MET A 81 -19.17 3.25 2.65
N GLN A 82 -18.23 2.71 3.43
CA GLN A 82 -18.45 1.59 4.35
C GLN A 82 -18.97 0.32 3.65
N TRP A 83 -18.55 0.08 2.41
CA TRP A 83 -18.86 -1.16 1.70
C TRP A 83 -17.97 -2.31 2.16
N LYS A 84 -16.78 -2.01 2.67
CA LYS A 84 -15.88 -3.01 3.27
C LYS A 84 -16.14 -3.20 4.75
N GLN A 85 -15.95 -4.42 5.25
CA GLN A 85 -15.92 -4.73 6.68
C GLN A 85 -14.53 -4.49 7.31
N LYS A 86 -14.50 -4.33 8.64
CA LYS A 86 -13.27 -4.13 9.45
C LYS A 86 -12.16 -5.14 9.15
N VAL A 87 -12.50 -6.42 8.93
CA VAL A 87 -11.52 -7.49 8.67
C VAL A 87 -10.66 -7.19 7.45
N HIS A 88 -11.23 -6.66 6.37
CA HIS A 88 -10.48 -6.33 5.16
C HIS A 88 -9.45 -5.24 5.41
N LEU A 89 -9.78 -4.25 6.24
CA LEU A 89 -8.84 -3.18 6.61
C LEU A 89 -7.73 -3.70 7.53
N LEU A 90 -8.06 -4.58 8.48
CA LEU A 90 -7.06 -5.20 9.35
C LEU A 90 -6.06 -6.02 8.53
N GLN A 91 -6.53 -6.84 7.59
CA GLN A 91 -5.66 -7.60 6.68
C GLN A 91 -4.77 -6.68 5.84
N LEU A 92 -5.32 -5.57 5.32
CA LEU A 92 -4.55 -4.60 4.54
C LEU A 92 -3.47 -3.92 5.39
N LEU A 93 -3.80 -3.56 6.64
CA LEU A 93 -2.86 -2.93 7.57
C LEU A 93 -1.75 -3.91 7.98
N GLU A 94 -2.10 -5.17 8.30
CA GLU A 94 -1.15 -6.24 8.62
C GLU A 94 -0.18 -6.51 7.46
N GLN A 95 -0.68 -6.55 6.22
CA GLN A 95 0.18 -6.63 5.03
C GLN A 95 1.15 -5.44 4.93
N GLY A 96 0.67 -4.22 5.23
CA GLY A 96 1.51 -3.02 5.26
C GLY A 96 2.56 -3.03 6.37
N GLU A 97 2.25 -3.63 7.53
CA GLU A 97 3.19 -3.84 8.62
C GLU A 97 4.23 -4.91 8.28
N ALA A 98 3.81 -6.02 7.68
CA ALA A 98 4.71 -7.07 7.21
C ALA A 98 5.74 -6.54 6.22
N LEU A 99 5.34 -5.69 5.26
CA LEU A 99 6.26 -5.04 4.32
C LEU A 99 7.26 -4.10 5.01
N ARG A 100 6.91 -3.56 6.18
CA ARG A 100 7.81 -2.71 6.97
C ARG A 100 8.77 -3.56 7.80
N ALA A 101 8.30 -4.67 8.35
CA ALA A 101 9.07 -5.60 9.17
C ALA A 101 10.03 -6.46 8.33
N ALA A 102 9.62 -6.85 7.12
CA ALA A 102 10.39 -7.64 6.15
C ALA A 102 11.56 -6.88 5.51
N LYS A 103 11.98 -5.75 6.10
CA LYS A 103 13.30 -5.19 5.85
C LYS A 103 14.25 -5.60 6.99
N PRO A 104 14.65 -6.89 7.10
CA PRO A 104 15.72 -7.24 8.01
C PRO A 104 17.01 -6.60 7.50
N ALA A 105 17.78 -6.08 8.44
CA ALA A 105 19.14 -5.65 8.20
C ALA A 105 19.97 -6.89 7.88
N ALA A 106 20.42 -7.00 6.63
CA ALA A 106 21.51 -7.85 6.14
C ALA A 106 21.60 -9.24 6.78
N ASP A 107 21.09 -10.26 6.08
CA ASP A 107 21.35 -11.70 6.22
C ASP A 107 22.36 -12.04 7.34
N SER A 108 21.88 -12.10 8.57
CA SER A 108 22.65 -12.66 9.66
C SER A 108 22.86 -14.14 9.33
N VAL A 109 24.10 -14.61 9.43
CA VAL A 109 24.45 -16.02 9.21
C VAL A 109 23.56 -16.97 10.03
N GLU A 110 23.08 -16.51 11.18
CA GLU A 110 22.17 -17.26 12.06
C GLU A 110 20.77 -17.45 11.45
N GLU A 111 20.24 -16.44 10.76
CA GLU A 111 18.94 -16.52 10.07
C GLU A 111 19.03 -17.44 8.85
N SER A 112 20.13 -17.38 8.10
CA SER A 112 20.41 -18.29 6.99
C SER A 112 20.58 -19.75 7.47
N LEU A 113 21.29 -19.97 8.59
CA LEU A 113 21.47 -21.30 9.17
C LEU A 113 20.17 -21.85 9.75
N ALA A 114 19.36 -21.02 10.42
CA ALA A 114 18.06 -21.43 10.94
C ALA A 114 17.10 -21.86 9.81
N LYS A 115 17.09 -21.12 8.70
CA LYS A 115 16.32 -21.45 7.50
C LYS A 115 16.80 -22.75 6.84
N PHE A 116 18.11 -22.94 6.74
CA PHE A 116 18.72 -24.17 6.25
C PHE A 116 18.36 -25.39 7.12
N TYR A 117 18.42 -25.26 8.46
CA TYR A 117 18.02 -26.34 9.38
C TYR A 117 16.51 -26.60 9.40
N ALA A 118 15.69 -25.62 9.06
CA ALA A 118 14.24 -25.78 8.92
C ALA A 118 13.84 -26.50 7.60
N GLY A 119 14.78 -26.68 6.66
CA GLY A 119 14.53 -27.35 5.38
C GLY A 119 13.64 -26.55 4.43
N ILE A 120 13.60 -25.23 4.59
CA ILE A 120 12.87 -24.32 3.69
C ILE A 120 13.86 -23.83 2.63
N ASP A 121 13.92 -24.55 1.50
CA ASP A 121 14.66 -24.14 0.32
C ASP A 121 13.88 -23.00 -0.36
N GLU A 122 14.38 -21.77 -0.25
CA GLU A 122 13.78 -20.59 -0.89
C GLU A 122 14.54 -20.29 -2.20
N ASP A 123 14.60 -21.28 -3.09
CA ASP A 123 15.21 -21.16 -4.43
C ASP A 123 14.18 -21.07 -5.58
N ASP A 124 12.88 -21.04 -5.26
CA ASP A 124 11.81 -20.90 -6.27
C ASP A 124 11.00 -19.61 -6.01
N GLU A 125 11.25 -18.53 -6.77
CA GLU A 125 10.23 -17.60 -7.33
C GLU A 125 10.70 -16.16 -7.69
N ASP A 126 11.99 -15.86 -7.84
CA ASP A 126 12.44 -14.55 -8.41
C ASP A 126 12.99 -14.64 -9.85
N ASP A 127 12.52 -15.63 -10.64
CA ASP A 127 12.90 -15.84 -12.04
C ASP A 127 11.71 -15.74 -13.02
N ARG A 128 10.89 -14.68 -12.88
CA ARG A 128 9.93 -14.29 -13.93
C ARG A 128 10.03 -12.79 -14.24
N LEU A 129 10.72 -12.55 -15.36
CA LEU A 129 10.78 -11.35 -16.21
C LEU A 129 9.53 -10.46 -16.20
#